data_AF-A0A7T6VRM9-F1
#
_entry.id   AF-A0A7T6VRM9-F1
#
_cell.length_a   1.000
_cell.length_b   1.000
_cell.length_c   1.000
_cell.angle_alpha   90.00
_cell.angle_beta   90.00
_cell.angle_gamma   90.00
#
_symmetry.space_group_name_H-M   'P 1'
#
loop_
_entity.id
_entity.type
_entity.pdbx_description
1 polymer ?
#
loop_
_entity_poly.entity_id
_entity_poly.type
_entity_poly.pdbx_seq_one_letter_code
_entity_poly.pdbx_strand_id
1 'polypeptide(L)'
;MKKFKKGLSFLVLSFMLLNIILPIQTLASTTGEVNVKVNWSDNENKNGKRPESVEVELFANEKSVGTATLNERGKWSYKWAGLAKEEKGKAINYTVKEKTFPSEYIISKNTKGGLITITATYKVEENKVVETSSTKAPKVEEKITLAKAETPKATEAPKVEEDKQTTVATEETKQAKETKAPEVTTVVETKEEKISVKVRNVWEDNNNSKNLRPASIKVQLNKGGTAVNEPVELNEGNNWTYTWSDLDKADDYTVTVVEPAKDYDFVYNKEKETITATLKEEPTAPAETTSITAEKVWKDNGNKTKARPSYVEVQLYKDNKATGEAVKLDANNKWTHTWDNLPKTENDKNIEYTVKEVNVPKGYEVSYDAKSKVGRVYVINTIKPVEVETTSITAEKVWKDNDNKTKARPSYVEVQLYKDNKATGEAVKLDANNKWTYTWDNLPKTENGKNIEYTVKEVNVPKGYEVSYDTKSKVGRVYVINTIKTTPTDNNKTSVTVEKKWDDKNSKSRPTSVEVRLYKNGKAIGQTVKLDEKNKWKYTWTNLDKTENSKTVKYTVKEVNVPRGYEAKYSTDRKTGNLIVTNTLKTTSVGRSTTRRQLPKTGIASTLGTSIAGLGLVLGGISQFKKKDD
;
A
#
# COMPACT_ATOMS: atom_id res chain seq x y z
N MET A 1 52.11 46.94 3.65
CA MET A 1 51.62 47.78 4.76
C MET A 1 50.45 47.08 5.46
N LYS A 2 50.48 47.04 6.81
CA LYS A 2 49.39 46.80 7.81
C LYS A 2 48.62 45.46 7.72
N LYS A 3 48.84 44.44 8.57
CA LYS A 3 48.61 44.21 10.04
C LYS A 3 47.13 44.07 10.50
N PHE A 4 46.95 43.05 11.36
CA PHE A 4 45.87 42.72 12.33
C PHE A 4 44.71 41.84 11.82
N LYS A 5 44.20 40.81 12.55
CA LYS A 5 44.38 40.34 13.94
C LYS A 5 43.93 38.87 14.08
N LYS A 6 44.54 38.15 15.03
CA LYS A 6 44.24 36.77 15.48
C LYS A 6 42.90 36.67 16.23
N GLY A 7 42.32 35.47 16.22
CA GLY A 7 41.60 34.93 17.38
C GLY A 7 40.47 33.94 17.04
N LEU A 8 40.72 32.64 17.20
CA LEU A 8 39.72 31.74 17.80
C LEU A 8 40.40 30.50 18.39
N SER A 9 40.25 30.35 19.70
CA SER A 9 40.72 29.26 20.52
C SER A 9 39.77 28.07 20.38
N PHE A 10 40.26 26.90 20.00
CA PHE A 10 39.51 25.65 20.06
C PHE A 10 39.68 25.05 21.46
N LEU A 11 38.60 25.10 22.24
CA LEU A 11 38.45 24.37 23.50
C LEU A 11 38.14 22.91 23.15
N VAL A 12 39.10 22.01 23.35
CA VAL A 12 38.87 20.56 23.28
C VAL A 12 38.23 20.13 24.59
N LEU A 13 36.91 19.95 24.58
CA LEU A 13 36.17 19.36 25.70
C LEU A 13 36.22 17.83 25.55
N SER A 14 37.12 17.21 26.30
CA SER A 14 37.22 15.75 26.45
C SER A 14 36.06 15.26 27.33
N PHE A 15 35.06 14.61 26.73
CA PHE A 15 34.08 13.82 27.46
C PHE A 15 34.59 12.38 27.58
N MET A 16 35.15 12.05 28.74
CA MET A 16 35.27 10.66 29.20
C MET A 16 33.86 10.12 29.46
N LEU A 17 33.39 9.20 28.62
CA LEU A 17 32.27 8.32 28.96
C LEU A 17 32.81 7.21 29.87
N LEU A 18 32.61 7.38 31.17
CA LEU A 18 32.82 6.37 32.19
C LEU A 18 31.68 5.34 32.07
N ASN A 19 31.97 4.18 31.48
CA ASN A 19 31.08 3.01 31.50
C ASN A 19 31.02 2.45 32.92
N ILE A 20 30.07 2.94 33.73
CA ILE A 20 29.62 2.24 34.94
C ILE A 20 28.44 1.37 34.55
N ILE A 21 28.74 0.11 34.20
CA ILE A 21 27.73 -0.95 34.14
C ILE A 21 27.48 -1.36 35.59
N LEU A 22 26.43 -0.81 36.21
CA LEU A 22 25.83 -1.45 37.38
C LEU A 22 25.15 -2.73 36.90
N PRO A 23 25.40 -3.90 37.52
CA PRO A 23 24.60 -5.07 37.23
C PRO A 23 23.18 -4.77 37.70
N ILE A 24 22.24 -4.64 36.77
CA ILE A 24 20.82 -4.79 37.07
C ILE A 24 20.69 -6.22 37.58
N GLN A 25 20.59 -6.38 38.91
CA GLN A 25 20.05 -7.59 39.49
C GLN A 25 18.66 -7.76 38.90
N THR A 26 18.52 -8.64 37.91
CA THR A 26 17.24 -9.16 37.48
C THR A 26 16.69 -9.95 38.66
N LEU A 27 15.91 -9.29 39.52
CA LEU A 27 15.03 -9.98 40.44
C LEU A 27 14.17 -10.90 39.58
N ALA A 28 14.29 -12.21 39.81
CA ALA A 28 13.40 -13.18 39.21
C ALA A 28 11.98 -12.77 39.59
N SER A 29 11.21 -12.28 38.61
CA SER A 29 9.78 -12.07 38.76
C SER A 29 9.20 -13.41 39.19
N THR A 30 8.70 -13.48 40.43
CA THR A 30 8.02 -14.68 40.89
C THR A 30 6.71 -14.75 40.11
N THR A 31 6.62 -15.73 39.21
CA THR A 31 5.41 -15.94 38.43
C THR A 31 4.42 -16.81 39.20
N GLY A 32 3.14 -16.54 39.02
CA GLY A 32 2.00 -17.22 39.62
C GLY A 32 1.06 -17.76 38.56
N GLU A 33 -0.02 -18.34 39.04
CA GLU A 33 -1.10 -18.87 38.22
C GLU A 33 -2.46 -18.47 38.80
N VAL A 34 -3.44 -18.31 37.93
CA VAL A 34 -4.85 -18.15 38.29
C VAL A 34 -5.61 -19.29 37.64
N ASN A 35 -6.30 -20.06 38.48
CA ASN A 35 -7.15 -21.15 38.02
C ASN A 35 -8.61 -20.70 38.11
N VAL A 36 -9.39 -20.96 37.07
CA VAL A 36 -10.84 -20.74 37.06
C VAL A 36 -11.56 -22.03 36.74
N LYS A 37 -12.68 -22.28 37.42
CA LYS A 37 -13.57 -23.41 37.16
C LYS A 37 -15.02 -22.97 37.20
N VAL A 38 -15.83 -23.47 36.28
CA VAL A 38 -17.29 -23.31 36.29
C VAL A 38 -17.93 -24.58 36.85
N ASN A 39 -18.76 -24.42 37.88
CA ASN A 39 -19.61 -25.45 38.44
C ASN A 39 -21.07 -25.17 38.03
N TRP A 40 -21.70 -26.15 37.39
CA TRP A 40 -23.09 -26.03 36.95
C TRP A 40 -24.03 -26.61 38.01
N SER A 41 -24.98 -25.79 38.48
CA SER A 41 -26.08 -26.17 39.38
C SER A 41 -27.40 -26.15 38.59
N ASP A 42 -27.54 -27.10 37.68
CA ASP A 42 -28.63 -27.19 36.69
C ASP A 42 -29.19 -28.60 36.53
N ASN A 43 -29.06 -29.42 37.59
CA ASN A 43 -29.59 -30.80 37.63
C ASN A 43 -29.08 -31.65 36.45
N GLU A 44 -27.76 -31.65 36.24
CA GLU A 44 -27.07 -32.36 35.14
C GLU A 44 -27.58 -31.97 33.75
N ASN A 45 -27.92 -30.68 33.55
CA ASN A 45 -28.43 -30.15 32.29
C ASN A 45 -29.71 -30.86 31.80
N LYS A 46 -30.60 -31.30 32.69
CA LYS A 46 -31.89 -31.93 32.31
C LYS A 46 -32.77 -31.08 31.38
N ASN A 47 -32.62 -29.76 31.43
CA ASN A 47 -33.37 -28.82 30.60
C ASN A 47 -32.72 -28.55 29.22
N GLY A 48 -31.50 -29.05 28.98
CA GLY A 48 -30.75 -28.82 27.75
C GLY A 48 -30.34 -27.36 27.51
N LYS A 49 -30.31 -26.52 28.55
CA LYS A 49 -30.01 -25.07 28.46
C LYS A 49 -28.55 -24.72 28.72
N ARG A 50 -27.73 -25.68 29.16
CA ARG A 50 -26.30 -25.45 29.34
C ARG A 50 -25.67 -25.13 27.98
N PRO A 51 -24.95 -24.01 27.83
CA PRO A 51 -24.30 -23.64 26.58
C PRO A 51 -23.14 -24.60 26.28
N GLU A 52 -22.71 -24.68 25.01
CA GLU A 52 -21.55 -25.50 24.61
C GLU A 52 -20.22 -24.94 25.15
N SER A 53 -20.16 -23.62 25.35
CA SER A 53 -19.00 -22.94 25.93
C SER A 53 -19.39 -21.62 26.57
N VAL A 54 -18.56 -21.16 27.51
CA VAL A 54 -18.64 -19.81 28.09
C VAL A 54 -17.28 -19.14 28.05
N GLU A 55 -17.27 -17.82 27.91
CA GLU A 55 -16.06 -17.02 28.00
C GLU A 55 -15.98 -16.27 29.32
N VAL A 56 -14.76 -16.18 29.82
CA VAL A 56 -14.38 -15.38 30.98
C VAL A 56 -13.18 -14.52 30.64
N GLU A 57 -13.07 -13.37 31.28
CA GLU A 57 -11.98 -12.42 31.10
C GLU A 57 -11.25 -12.20 32.43
N LEU A 58 -9.93 -12.37 32.42
CA LEU A 58 -9.07 -12.16 33.58
C LEU A 58 -8.64 -10.69 33.64
N PHE A 59 -8.69 -10.11 34.82
CA PHE A 59 -8.27 -8.75 35.11
C PHE A 59 -7.18 -8.74 36.17
N ALA A 60 -6.10 -8.00 35.93
CA ALA A 60 -5.06 -7.67 36.89
C ALA A 60 -5.24 -6.20 37.31
N ASN A 61 -5.57 -5.93 38.57
CA ASN A 61 -5.82 -4.57 39.07
C ASN A 61 -6.76 -3.77 38.14
N GLU A 62 -7.91 -4.37 37.79
CA GLU A 62 -8.94 -3.81 36.90
C GLU A 62 -8.56 -3.65 35.42
N LYS A 63 -7.36 -4.07 35.01
CA LYS A 63 -6.93 -4.10 33.60
C LYS A 63 -7.09 -5.50 33.02
N SER A 64 -7.75 -5.62 31.86
CA SER A 64 -7.87 -6.90 31.17
C SER A 64 -6.49 -7.45 30.77
N VAL A 65 -6.27 -8.73 31.06
CA VAL A 65 -5.04 -9.46 30.72
C VAL A 65 -5.29 -10.62 29.75
N GLY A 66 -6.55 -10.91 29.43
CA GLY A 66 -6.90 -11.90 28.42
C GLY A 66 -8.21 -12.62 28.69
N THR A 67 -8.76 -13.24 27.64
CA THR A 67 -9.98 -14.03 27.69
C THR A 67 -9.66 -15.53 27.65
N ALA A 68 -10.57 -16.35 28.18
CA ALA A 68 -10.52 -17.79 28.08
C ALA A 68 -11.90 -18.37 27.79
N THR A 69 -11.94 -19.36 26.90
CA THR A 69 -13.14 -20.13 26.59
C THR A 69 -13.13 -21.44 27.40
N LEU A 70 -14.17 -21.65 28.19
CA LEU A 70 -14.40 -22.86 28.98
C LEU A 70 -15.50 -23.68 28.32
N ASN A 71 -15.28 -24.98 28.21
CA ASN A 71 -16.22 -25.93 27.62
C ASN A 71 -16.04 -27.31 28.27
N GLU A 72 -16.88 -28.27 27.86
CA GLU A 72 -16.85 -29.64 28.37
C GLU A 72 -15.51 -30.35 28.10
N ARG A 73 -14.90 -30.15 26.92
CA ARG A 73 -13.58 -30.73 26.59
C ARG A 73 -12.50 -30.26 27.57
N GLY A 74 -12.55 -28.99 27.99
CA GLY A 74 -11.67 -28.41 29.01
C GLY A 74 -12.11 -28.68 30.46
N LYS A 75 -13.09 -29.57 30.68
CA LYS A 75 -13.71 -29.84 31.99
C LYS A 75 -14.18 -28.57 32.70
N TRP A 76 -14.66 -27.60 31.93
CA TRP A 76 -15.11 -26.30 32.43
C TRP A 76 -14.07 -25.58 33.30
N SER A 77 -12.79 -25.70 32.93
CA SER A 77 -11.68 -25.10 33.67
C SER A 77 -10.67 -24.45 32.74
N TYR A 78 -9.99 -23.41 33.25
CA TYR A 78 -8.88 -22.78 32.55
C TYR A 78 -7.81 -22.32 33.54
N LYS A 79 -6.56 -22.30 33.07
CA LYS A 79 -5.38 -21.91 33.87
C LYS A 79 -4.57 -20.87 33.10
N TRP A 80 -4.44 -19.68 33.67
CA TRP A 80 -3.45 -18.71 33.25
C TRP A 80 -2.17 -18.92 34.06
N ALA A 81 -1.06 -19.18 33.37
CA ALA A 81 0.26 -19.38 33.98
C ALA A 81 1.21 -18.25 33.57
N GLY A 82 2.31 -18.09 34.31
CA GLY A 82 3.32 -17.05 34.01
C GLY A 82 2.87 -15.64 34.40
N LEU A 83 1.87 -15.52 35.27
CA LEU A 83 1.33 -14.23 35.71
C LEU A 83 2.26 -13.58 36.72
N ALA A 84 2.47 -12.26 36.64
CA ALA A 84 3.27 -11.57 37.66
C ALA A 84 2.55 -11.61 39.01
N LYS A 85 3.24 -11.95 40.11
CA LYS A 85 2.64 -11.85 41.45
C LYS A 85 2.60 -10.42 41.98
N GLU A 86 3.52 -9.58 41.51
CA GLU A 86 3.69 -8.20 41.95
C GLU A 86 3.96 -7.27 40.78
N GLU A 87 3.44 -6.05 40.87
CA GLU A 87 3.77 -4.95 39.97
C GLU A 87 4.32 -3.79 40.82
N LYS A 88 5.57 -3.39 40.56
CA LYS A 88 6.28 -2.33 41.33
C LYS A 88 6.31 -2.58 42.84
N GLY A 89 6.44 -3.84 43.26
CA GLY A 89 6.50 -4.24 44.68
C GLY A 89 5.16 -4.26 45.40
N LYS A 90 4.03 -4.19 44.69
CA LYS A 90 2.67 -4.39 45.23
C LYS A 90 2.05 -5.65 44.66
N ALA A 91 1.37 -6.44 45.50
CA ALA A 91 0.65 -7.64 45.05
C ALA A 91 -0.44 -7.28 44.03
N ILE A 92 -0.54 -8.08 42.95
CA ILE A 92 -1.55 -7.91 41.91
C ILE A 92 -2.84 -8.63 42.35
N ASN A 93 -3.96 -7.90 42.36
CA ASN A 93 -5.27 -8.50 42.59
C ASN A 93 -5.85 -9.03 41.27
N TYR A 94 -5.98 -10.35 41.16
CA TYR A 94 -6.57 -11.01 40.00
C TYR A 94 -8.05 -11.30 40.21
N THR A 95 -8.88 -10.83 39.29
CA THR A 95 -10.33 -11.08 39.28
C THR A 95 -10.78 -11.59 37.91
N VAL A 96 -11.90 -12.30 37.88
CA VAL A 96 -12.48 -12.83 36.63
C VAL A 96 -13.87 -12.23 36.43
N LYS A 97 -14.18 -11.82 35.20
CA LYS A 97 -15.53 -11.42 34.77
C LYS A 97 -16.08 -12.39 33.74
N GLU A 98 -17.36 -12.69 33.85
CA GLU A 98 -18.14 -13.44 32.87
C GLU A 98 -18.34 -12.62 31.60
N LYS A 99 -18.26 -13.25 30.43
CA LYS A 99 -18.62 -12.62 29.15
C LYS A 99 -19.87 -13.21 28.53
N THR A 100 -19.89 -14.52 28.28
CA THR A 100 -20.94 -15.15 27.47
C THR A 100 -21.84 -16.08 28.29
N PHE A 101 -22.02 -15.80 29.57
CA PHE A 101 -22.92 -16.60 30.41
C PHE A 101 -24.38 -16.31 30.03
N PRO A 102 -25.21 -17.34 29.81
CA PRO A 102 -26.61 -17.13 29.44
C PRO A 102 -27.42 -16.50 30.57
N SER A 103 -28.41 -15.68 30.20
CA SER A 103 -29.22 -14.90 31.13
C SER A 103 -30.11 -15.73 32.06
N GLU A 104 -30.39 -16.98 31.68
CA GLU A 104 -31.16 -17.98 32.42
C GLU A 104 -30.40 -18.60 33.60
N TYR A 105 -29.13 -18.24 33.79
CA TYR A 105 -28.32 -18.66 34.94
C TYR A 105 -28.09 -17.50 35.92
N ILE A 106 -28.14 -17.80 37.22
CA ILE A 106 -27.67 -16.93 38.31
C ILE A 106 -26.23 -17.31 38.60
N ILE A 107 -25.34 -16.31 38.61
CA ILE A 107 -23.91 -16.53 38.76
C ILE A 107 -23.46 -16.09 40.15
N SER A 108 -22.74 -16.97 40.85
CA SER A 108 -22.02 -16.64 42.09
C SER A 108 -20.55 -17.01 41.98
N LYS A 109 -19.69 -16.30 42.71
CA LYS A 109 -18.23 -16.52 42.69
C LYS A 109 -17.72 -16.76 44.09
N ASN A 110 -16.77 -17.67 44.20
CA ASN A 110 -15.97 -17.86 45.39
C ASN A 110 -14.50 -18.05 45.01
N THR A 111 -13.62 -17.38 45.76
CA THR A 111 -12.18 -17.50 45.59
C THR A 111 -11.59 -18.15 46.84
N LYS A 112 -11.01 -19.34 46.70
CA LYS A 112 -10.33 -20.05 47.78
C LYS A 112 -9.01 -20.63 47.28
N GLY A 113 -7.90 -20.27 47.92
CA GLY A 113 -6.57 -20.84 47.63
C GLY A 113 -6.07 -20.62 46.18
N GLY A 114 -6.42 -19.50 45.53
CA GLY A 114 -5.99 -19.20 44.15
C GLY A 114 -6.85 -19.85 43.04
N LEU A 115 -7.90 -20.58 43.42
CA LEU A 115 -8.93 -21.07 42.50
C LEU A 115 -10.17 -20.17 42.58
N ILE A 116 -10.59 -19.64 41.45
CA ILE A 116 -11.84 -18.90 41.27
C ILE A 116 -12.89 -19.91 40.79
N THR A 117 -13.88 -20.18 41.64
CA THR A 117 -15.01 -21.04 41.30
C THR A 117 -16.22 -20.16 40.95
N ILE A 118 -16.71 -20.29 39.73
CA ILE A 118 -17.94 -19.66 39.25
C ILE A 118 -19.04 -20.72 39.32
N THR A 119 -20.08 -20.50 40.13
CA THR A 119 -21.25 -21.37 40.19
C THR A 119 -22.36 -20.76 39.35
N ALA A 120 -22.79 -21.47 38.31
CA ALA A 120 -23.90 -21.10 37.46
C ALA A 120 -25.14 -21.94 37.83
N THR A 121 -26.12 -21.31 38.49
CA THR A 121 -27.36 -21.95 38.93
C THR A 121 -28.50 -21.63 37.98
N TYR A 122 -29.18 -22.65 37.45
CA TYR A 122 -30.30 -22.43 36.54
C TYR A 122 -31.50 -21.80 37.27
N LYS A 123 -32.12 -20.78 36.68
CA LYS A 123 -33.35 -20.16 37.19
C LYS A 123 -34.52 -21.13 36.97
N VAL A 124 -35.13 -21.62 38.06
CA VAL A 124 -36.34 -22.45 37.95
C VAL A 124 -37.48 -21.58 37.44
N GLU A 125 -38.08 -21.93 36.29
CA GLU A 125 -39.27 -21.25 35.77
C GLU A 125 -40.49 -21.66 36.60
N GLU A 126 -41.23 -20.66 37.12
CA GLU A 126 -42.59 -20.88 37.62
C GLU A 126 -43.49 -21.25 36.43
N ASN A 127 -44.10 -22.44 36.50
CA ASN A 127 -45.05 -22.92 35.52
C ASN A 127 -46.23 -21.95 35.34
N LYS A 128 -46.29 -21.28 34.20
CA LYS A 128 -47.51 -20.62 33.71
C LYS A 128 -48.45 -21.67 33.11
N VAL A 129 -49.67 -21.70 33.63
CA VAL A 129 -50.82 -22.44 33.10
C VAL A 129 -51.00 -22.12 31.62
N VAL A 130 -51.08 -23.18 30.81
CA VAL A 130 -51.26 -23.14 29.36
C VAL A 130 -52.76 -23.05 29.06
N GLU A 131 -53.22 -21.93 28.49
CA GLU A 131 -54.49 -21.86 27.74
C GLU A 131 -54.20 -22.16 26.26
N THR A 132 -54.77 -23.25 25.74
CA THR A 132 -54.84 -23.57 24.30
C THR A 132 -56.15 -23.07 23.71
N SER A 133 -56.06 -22.40 22.57
CA SER A 133 -57.19 -21.90 21.78
C SER A 133 -57.82 -22.98 20.89
N SER A 134 -59.16 -23.07 20.88
CA SER A 134 -60.03 -22.66 19.76
C SER A 134 -61.40 -23.35 19.83
N THR A 135 -62.48 -22.57 19.69
CA THR A 135 -63.45 -22.68 18.57
C THR A 135 -64.61 -21.68 18.73
N LYS A 136 -64.87 -20.96 17.63
CA LYS A 136 -66.13 -20.37 17.12
C LYS A 136 -67.10 -19.58 18.04
N ALA A 137 -67.33 -18.34 17.58
CA ALA A 137 -68.38 -17.34 17.89
C ALA A 137 -69.84 -17.90 17.91
N PRO A 138 -70.90 -17.14 18.36
CA PRO A 138 -70.95 -15.68 18.52
C PRO A 138 -71.75 -15.09 19.72
N LYS A 139 -71.62 -13.76 19.83
CA LYS A 139 -72.67 -12.76 20.11
C LYS A 139 -73.12 -12.46 21.56
N VAL A 140 -73.14 -11.14 21.82
CA VAL A 140 -74.16 -10.33 22.52
C VAL A 140 -73.80 -9.79 23.92
N GLU A 141 -73.58 -8.46 23.91
CA GLU A 141 -74.05 -7.40 24.81
C GLU A 141 -73.65 -7.33 26.30
N GLU A 142 -73.27 -6.10 26.67
CA GLU A 142 -73.67 -5.33 27.87
C GLU A 142 -73.49 -5.98 29.26
N LYS A 143 -73.07 -5.34 30.34
CA LYS A 143 -72.99 -3.94 30.77
C LYS A 143 -72.28 -3.99 32.15
N ILE A 144 -71.55 -2.92 32.50
CA ILE A 144 -71.64 -2.11 33.75
C ILE A 144 -71.83 -2.92 35.07
N THR A 145 -71.03 -2.81 36.15
CA THR A 145 -70.79 -1.59 36.96
C THR A 145 -69.78 -1.83 38.10
N LEU A 146 -69.17 -0.72 38.53
CA LEU A 146 -68.44 -0.48 39.78
C LEU A 146 -69.31 -0.57 41.05
N ALA A 147 -68.69 -0.91 42.19
CA ALA A 147 -68.65 -0.14 43.46
C ALA A 147 -67.66 -0.84 44.43
N LYS A 148 -66.64 -0.19 45.03
CA LYS A 148 -66.65 0.69 46.23
C LYS A 148 -67.48 0.08 47.39
N ALA A 149 -67.07 0.04 48.65
CA ALA A 149 -66.00 0.66 49.42
C ALA A 149 -65.92 -0.06 50.81
N GLU A 150 -65.03 0.46 51.66
CA GLU A 150 -65.14 0.52 53.13
C GLU A 150 -64.47 -0.55 54.02
N THR A 151 -63.43 -0.07 54.71
CA THR A 151 -62.95 -0.45 56.06
C THR A 151 -63.89 0.10 57.14
N PRO A 152 -63.95 -0.49 58.36
CA PRO A 152 -63.19 0.03 59.53
C PRO A 152 -62.78 -1.08 60.57
N LYS A 153 -61.60 -1.02 61.23
CA LYS A 153 -61.22 -0.37 62.52
C LYS A 153 -61.29 -1.27 63.80
N ALA A 154 -60.11 -1.49 64.38
CA ALA A 154 -59.67 -1.59 65.80
C ALA A 154 -60.41 -2.42 66.88
N THR A 155 -59.64 -3.19 67.68
CA THR A 155 -59.51 -3.21 69.18
C THR A 155 -58.72 -4.48 69.60
N GLU A 156 -57.59 -4.40 70.31
CA GLU A 156 -57.35 -4.35 71.78
C GLU A 156 -57.29 -5.74 72.47
N ALA A 157 -56.28 -5.93 73.35
CA ALA A 157 -55.85 -7.18 74.02
C ALA A 157 -56.80 -7.64 75.15
N PRO A 158 -56.66 -8.85 75.75
CA PRO A 158 -55.70 -9.04 76.87
C PRO A 158 -55.12 -10.48 77.12
N LYS A 159 -54.03 -10.45 77.91
CA LYS A 159 -53.41 -11.36 78.91
C LYS A 159 -54.12 -12.63 79.49
N VAL A 160 -53.26 -13.65 79.77
CA VAL A 160 -53.02 -14.39 81.07
C VAL A 160 -53.49 -15.88 81.23
N GLU A 161 -52.54 -16.69 81.77
CA GLU A 161 -52.62 -17.97 82.58
C GLU A 161 -53.29 -19.22 81.97
N GLU A 162 -53.06 -20.48 82.39
CA GLU A 162 -52.03 -21.24 83.13
C GLU A 162 -52.50 -22.71 83.09
N ASP A 163 -51.56 -23.63 83.16
CA ASP A 163 -51.63 -24.95 83.82
C ASP A 163 -52.40 -26.20 83.28
N LYS A 164 -51.63 -27.29 83.36
CA LYS A 164 -51.94 -28.68 83.80
C LYS A 164 -52.68 -29.69 82.90
N GLN A 165 -51.84 -30.60 82.37
CA GLN A 165 -51.66 -32.01 82.79
C GLN A 165 -52.79 -33.05 82.60
N THR A 166 -52.33 -34.29 82.27
CA THR A 166 -52.93 -35.63 82.58
C THR A 166 -54.14 -36.03 81.72
N THR A 167 -54.33 -37.26 81.19
CA THR A 167 -53.64 -38.56 81.15
C THR A 167 -54.52 -39.57 80.36
N VAL A 168 -53.93 -40.71 79.96
CA VAL A 168 -54.54 -42.08 79.91
C VAL A 168 -55.47 -42.36 78.71
N ALA A 169 -54.99 -43.15 77.73
CA ALA A 169 -55.19 -44.61 77.56
C ALA A 169 -56.50 -44.89 76.78
N THR A 170 -56.73 -45.94 76.00
CA THR A 170 -56.16 -47.26 75.66
C THR A 170 -56.99 -47.69 74.42
N GLU A 171 -56.56 -48.51 73.45
CA GLU A 171 -56.62 -49.98 73.42
C GLU A 171 -56.52 -50.33 71.90
N GLU A 172 -55.48 -51.03 71.45
CA GLU A 172 -55.45 -52.47 71.10
C GLU A 172 -56.38 -52.97 69.98
N THR A 173 -55.79 -53.56 68.92
CA THR A 173 -55.76 -55.02 68.58
C THR A 173 -55.32 -55.20 67.10
N LYS A 174 -54.16 -55.82 66.78
CA LYS A 174 -53.73 -57.26 66.72
C LYS A 174 -53.99 -57.97 65.38
N GLN A 175 -52.90 -58.37 64.71
CA GLN A 175 -52.57 -59.75 64.23
C GLN A 175 -51.19 -59.70 63.51
N ALA A 176 -50.10 -60.29 64.04
CA ALA A 176 -49.67 -61.71 64.09
C ALA A 176 -49.06 -62.21 62.76
N LYS A 177 -47.96 -62.99 62.66
CA LYS A 177 -46.86 -63.41 63.53
C LYS A 177 -45.93 -64.29 62.66
N GLU A 178 -44.61 -64.19 62.76
CA GLU A 178 -43.71 -65.34 62.53
C GLU A 178 -42.38 -65.15 63.30
N THR A 179 -41.79 -66.27 63.75
CA THR A 179 -40.98 -66.41 64.98
C THR A 179 -39.50 -66.76 64.74
N LYS A 180 -38.60 -66.21 65.57
CA LYS A 180 -37.39 -66.91 66.11
C LYS A 180 -36.88 -66.20 67.38
N ALA A 181 -36.44 -66.97 68.37
CA ALA A 181 -36.08 -66.59 69.76
C ALA A 181 -34.54 -66.51 69.96
N PRO A 182 -34.02 -66.20 71.16
CA PRO A 182 -34.38 -65.16 72.15
C PRO A 182 -33.18 -64.21 72.44
N GLU A 183 -33.40 -62.93 72.72
CA GLU A 183 -32.32 -62.09 73.25
C GLU A 183 -32.82 -61.13 74.35
N VAL A 184 -32.13 -61.19 75.49
CA VAL A 184 -32.32 -60.36 76.67
C VAL A 184 -32.07 -58.91 76.26
N THR A 185 -33.12 -58.07 76.26
CA THR A 185 -32.98 -56.63 76.01
C THR A 185 -33.04 -55.88 77.33
N THR A 186 -31.88 -55.50 77.85
CA THR A 186 -31.73 -54.38 78.77
C THR A 186 -32.28 -53.11 78.11
N VAL A 187 -33.36 -52.56 78.67
CA VAL A 187 -33.81 -51.20 78.34
C VAL A 187 -32.78 -50.25 78.93
N VAL A 188 -31.85 -49.77 78.11
CA VAL A 188 -31.02 -48.62 78.44
C VAL A 188 -31.87 -47.40 78.16
N GLU A 189 -32.38 -46.78 79.23
CA GLU A 189 -33.00 -45.46 79.16
C GLU A 189 -31.89 -44.45 78.82
N THR A 190 -31.71 -44.15 77.54
CA THR A 190 -30.77 -43.13 77.09
C THR A 190 -31.33 -41.77 77.45
N LYS A 191 -30.76 -41.14 78.48
CA LYS A 191 -31.02 -39.74 78.83
C LYS A 191 -30.64 -38.85 77.64
N GLU A 192 -31.63 -38.36 76.90
CA GLU A 192 -31.43 -37.45 75.78
C GLU A 192 -30.84 -36.12 76.27
N GLU A 193 -29.65 -35.76 75.80
CA GLU A 193 -29.09 -34.43 76.07
C GLU A 193 -29.82 -33.38 75.25
N LYS A 194 -30.41 -32.39 75.94
CA LYS A 194 -31.04 -31.22 75.31
C LYS A 194 -30.04 -30.07 75.16
N ILE A 195 -30.18 -29.29 74.10
CA ILE A 195 -29.40 -28.09 73.78
C ILE A 195 -30.32 -26.88 73.61
N SER A 196 -29.70 -25.71 73.51
CA SER A 196 -30.36 -24.48 73.05
C SER A 196 -29.65 -23.94 71.81
N VAL A 197 -30.39 -23.30 70.93
CA VAL A 197 -29.87 -22.57 69.77
C VAL A 197 -30.21 -21.10 69.98
N LYS A 198 -29.19 -20.25 70.01
CA LYS A 198 -29.39 -18.80 70.08
C LYS A 198 -29.18 -18.17 68.72
N VAL A 199 -29.81 -17.02 68.52
CA VAL A 199 -29.58 -16.19 67.35
C VAL A 199 -29.63 -14.72 67.71
N ARG A 200 -28.71 -13.94 67.14
CA ARG A 200 -28.69 -12.48 67.18
C ARG A 200 -28.52 -11.90 65.78
N ASN A 201 -29.36 -10.94 65.39
CA ASN A 201 -29.13 -10.19 64.15
C ASN A 201 -28.13 -9.04 64.35
N VAL A 202 -27.20 -8.88 63.42
CA VAL A 202 -26.18 -7.82 63.39
C VAL A 202 -26.31 -7.06 62.06
N TRP A 203 -26.45 -5.74 62.16
CA TRP A 203 -26.64 -4.87 60.99
C TRP A 203 -25.31 -4.27 60.51
N GLU A 204 -24.96 -4.49 59.26
CA GLU A 204 -23.83 -3.88 58.54
C GLU A 204 -24.35 -2.84 57.54
N ASP A 205 -24.92 -1.76 58.07
CA ASP A 205 -25.61 -0.70 57.30
C ASP A 205 -25.23 0.71 57.73
N ASN A 206 -24.03 0.88 58.30
CA ASN A 206 -23.52 2.16 58.81
C ASN A 206 -24.52 2.85 59.76
N ASN A 207 -25.00 2.09 60.75
CA ASN A 207 -25.98 2.55 61.73
C ASN A 207 -27.28 3.08 61.09
N ASN A 208 -27.80 2.34 60.12
CA ASN A 208 -29.02 2.68 59.38
C ASN A 208 -28.96 4.06 58.69
N SER A 209 -27.81 4.46 58.14
CA SER A 209 -27.62 5.80 57.55
C SER A 209 -28.57 6.11 56.38
N LYS A 210 -29.07 5.08 55.69
CA LYS A 210 -30.04 5.21 54.58
C LYS A 210 -31.51 5.10 55.02
N ASN A 211 -31.79 4.89 56.31
CA ASN A 211 -33.15 4.65 56.83
C ASN A 211 -33.90 3.50 56.12
N LEU A 212 -33.18 2.45 55.71
CA LEU A 212 -33.73 1.29 55.01
C LEU A 212 -33.93 0.07 55.92
N ARG A 213 -33.41 0.12 57.17
CA ARG A 213 -33.53 -1.00 58.11
C ARG A 213 -35.00 -1.26 58.44
N PRO A 214 -35.49 -2.50 58.29
CA PRO A 214 -36.86 -2.85 58.67
C PRO A 214 -37.04 -2.77 60.19
N ALA A 215 -38.28 -2.55 60.65
CA ALA A 215 -38.60 -2.50 62.08
C ALA A 215 -38.43 -3.87 62.77
N SER A 216 -38.60 -4.96 62.02
CA SER A 216 -38.36 -6.32 62.48
C SER A 216 -38.00 -7.26 61.34
N ILE A 217 -37.48 -8.44 61.68
CA ILE A 217 -37.28 -9.56 60.75
C ILE A 217 -37.85 -10.84 61.37
N LYS A 218 -38.30 -11.78 60.54
CA LYS A 218 -38.72 -13.11 61.00
C LYS A 218 -37.63 -14.13 60.73
N VAL A 219 -37.34 -14.98 61.70
CA VAL A 219 -36.33 -16.04 61.61
C VAL A 219 -36.95 -17.40 61.92
N GLN A 220 -36.54 -18.42 61.17
CA GLN A 220 -37.06 -19.78 61.23
C GLN A 220 -35.96 -20.73 61.71
N LEU A 221 -36.26 -21.54 62.73
CA LEU A 221 -35.43 -22.68 63.10
C LEU A 221 -35.76 -23.87 62.19
N ASN A 222 -34.74 -24.45 61.57
CA ASN A 222 -34.87 -25.62 60.70
C ASN A 222 -34.05 -26.79 61.26
N LYS A 223 -34.64 -27.99 61.26
CA LYS A 223 -33.98 -29.28 61.56
C LYS A 223 -33.82 -30.03 60.25
N GLY A 224 -32.57 -30.31 59.85
CA GLY A 224 -32.28 -31.01 58.59
C GLY A 224 -32.89 -30.33 57.34
N GLY A 225 -33.04 -29.00 57.37
CA GLY A 225 -33.65 -28.20 56.30
C GLY A 225 -35.17 -28.05 56.36
N THR A 226 -35.85 -28.62 57.35
CA THR A 226 -37.32 -28.49 57.53
C THR A 226 -37.64 -27.60 58.73
N ALA A 227 -38.62 -26.71 58.60
CA ALA A 227 -39.08 -25.83 59.68
C ALA A 227 -39.60 -26.65 60.88
N VAL A 228 -39.18 -26.29 62.09
CA VAL A 228 -39.51 -27.01 63.33
C VAL A 228 -40.68 -26.36 64.09
N ASN A 229 -40.89 -25.06 63.87
CA ASN A 229 -41.88 -24.23 64.56
C ASN A 229 -42.30 -23.05 63.67
N GLU A 230 -43.22 -22.22 64.17
CA GLU A 230 -43.53 -20.94 63.52
C GLU A 230 -42.34 -19.96 63.58
N PRO A 231 -42.15 -19.11 62.56
CA PRO A 231 -41.09 -18.10 62.56
C PRO A 231 -41.22 -17.15 63.76
N VAL A 232 -40.08 -16.79 64.36
CA VAL A 232 -40.02 -15.85 65.48
C VAL A 232 -39.56 -14.48 65.01
N GLU A 233 -40.07 -13.43 65.65
CA GLU A 233 -39.76 -12.05 65.28
C GLU A 233 -38.56 -11.52 66.08
N LEU A 234 -37.55 -10.98 65.39
CA LEU A 234 -36.45 -10.21 65.96
C LEU A 234 -36.68 -8.73 65.70
N ASN A 235 -36.59 -7.91 66.74
CA ASN A 235 -36.78 -6.46 66.66
C ASN A 235 -35.98 -5.74 67.74
N GLU A 236 -36.05 -4.40 67.78
CA GLU A 236 -35.34 -3.61 68.78
C GLU A 236 -35.77 -3.96 70.22
N GLY A 237 -37.05 -4.27 70.44
CA GLY A 237 -37.60 -4.61 71.76
C GLY A 237 -37.00 -5.88 72.38
N ASN A 238 -36.52 -6.83 71.57
CA ASN A 238 -35.82 -8.02 72.02
C ASN A 238 -34.30 -7.98 71.74
N ASN A 239 -33.75 -6.78 71.54
CA ASN A 239 -32.35 -6.56 71.18
C ASN A 239 -31.90 -7.37 69.95
N TRP A 240 -32.83 -7.68 69.05
CA TRP A 240 -32.62 -8.52 67.89
C TRP A 240 -32.12 -9.93 68.22
N THR A 241 -32.54 -10.48 69.37
CA THR A 241 -32.11 -11.81 69.86
C THR A 241 -33.27 -12.75 70.14
N TYR A 242 -33.04 -14.05 69.96
CA TYR A 242 -33.95 -15.10 70.37
C TYR A 242 -33.19 -16.38 70.78
N THR A 243 -33.80 -17.22 71.60
CA THR A 243 -33.24 -18.52 72.02
C THR A 243 -34.32 -19.59 71.95
N TRP A 244 -34.06 -20.65 71.16
CA TRP A 244 -34.83 -21.89 71.22
C TRP A 244 -34.17 -22.84 72.22
N SER A 245 -34.96 -23.37 73.15
CA SER A 245 -34.52 -24.29 74.21
C SER A 245 -35.10 -25.70 74.00
N ASP A 246 -34.64 -26.66 74.81
CA ASP A 246 -35.18 -28.02 74.85
C ASP A 246 -35.09 -28.79 73.52
N LEU A 247 -34.04 -28.52 72.74
CA LEU A 247 -33.79 -29.14 71.44
C LEU A 247 -32.90 -30.38 71.55
N ASP A 248 -33.11 -31.40 70.73
CA ASP A 248 -32.30 -32.63 70.77
C ASP A 248 -30.88 -32.42 70.25
N LYS A 249 -29.85 -32.73 71.04
CA LYS A 249 -28.43 -32.52 70.66
C LYS A 249 -28.02 -33.27 69.39
N ALA A 250 -28.67 -34.38 69.07
CA ALA A 250 -28.34 -35.23 67.93
C ALA A 250 -28.72 -34.60 66.58
N ASP A 251 -29.55 -33.56 66.58
CA ASP A 251 -30.08 -32.96 65.36
C ASP A 251 -29.24 -31.80 64.84
N ASP A 252 -29.26 -31.61 63.52
CA ASP A 252 -28.63 -30.47 62.85
C ASP A 252 -29.63 -29.32 62.68
N TYR A 253 -29.47 -28.30 63.53
CA TYR A 253 -30.24 -27.08 63.48
C TYR A 253 -29.54 -25.97 62.68
N THR A 254 -30.32 -25.27 61.85
CA THR A 254 -29.92 -24.04 61.15
C THR A 254 -30.99 -22.97 61.31
N VAL A 255 -30.62 -21.70 61.13
CA VAL A 255 -31.56 -20.58 61.17
C VAL A 255 -31.58 -19.88 59.82
N THR A 256 -32.77 -19.59 59.32
CA THR A 256 -32.98 -18.83 58.06
C THR A 256 -33.85 -17.60 58.31
N VAL A 257 -33.61 -16.52 57.56
CA VAL A 257 -34.52 -15.36 57.55
C VAL A 257 -35.67 -15.65 56.60
N VAL A 258 -36.89 -15.47 57.09
CA VAL A 258 -38.13 -15.64 56.31
C VAL A 258 -38.45 -14.30 55.67
N GLU A 259 -38.76 -14.31 54.37
CA GLU A 259 -39.08 -13.09 53.60
C GLU A 259 -38.00 -11.99 53.79
N PRO A 260 -36.74 -12.25 53.39
CA PRO A 260 -35.65 -11.32 53.64
C PRO A 260 -35.94 -9.94 53.04
N ALA A 261 -35.65 -8.89 53.81
CA ALA A 261 -35.81 -7.50 53.36
C ALA A 261 -35.08 -7.28 52.02
N LYS A 262 -35.78 -6.66 51.07
CA LYS A 262 -35.33 -6.51 49.68
C LYS A 262 -33.92 -5.90 49.59
N ASP A 263 -33.63 -4.92 50.43
CA ASP A 263 -32.42 -4.11 50.38
C ASP A 263 -31.24 -4.71 51.18
N TYR A 264 -31.40 -5.91 51.75
CA TYR A 264 -30.38 -6.56 52.57
C TYR A 264 -30.09 -7.98 52.10
N ASP A 265 -28.83 -8.39 52.25
CA ASP A 265 -28.40 -9.78 52.19
C ASP A 265 -28.21 -10.32 53.60
N PHE A 266 -28.73 -11.52 53.88
CA PHE A 266 -28.68 -12.14 55.21
C PHE A 266 -27.82 -13.40 55.18
N VAL A 267 -26.86 -13.49 56.10
CA VAL A 267 -25.95 -14.64 56.23
C VAL A 267 -25.97 -15.15 57.66
N TYR A 268 -26.37 -16.41 57.87
CA TYR A 268 -26.32 -17.06 59.18
C TYR A 268 -24.95 -17.70 59.45
N ASN A 269 -24.38 -17.42 60.62
CA ASN A 269 -23.16 -18.04 61.13
C ASN A 269 -23.49 -18.85 62.39
N LYS A 270 -23.46 -20.18 62.27
CA LYS A 270 -23.79 -21.12 63.35
C LYS A 270 -22.84 -21.03 64.54
N GLU A 271 -21.53 -20.86 64.31
CA GLU A 271 -20.53 -20.79 65.38
C GLU A 271 -20.64 -19.52 66.23
N LYS A 272 -21.05 -18.41 65.60
CA LYS A 272 -21.22 -17.12 66.26
C LYS A 272 -22.63 -16.89 66.79
N GLU A 273 -23.58 -17.77 66.47
CA GLU A 273 -25.00 -17.58 66.77
C GLU A 273 -25.54 -16.24 66.22
N THR A 274 -25.04 -15.80 65.06
CA THR A 274 -25.41 -14.50 64.47
C THR A 274 -25.96 -14.62 63.06
N ILE A 275 -26.93 -13.77 62.72
CA ILE A 275 -27.29 -13.42 61.35
C ILE A 275 -26.67 -12.06 61.05
N THR A 276 -25.87 -11.95 60.00
CA THR A 276 -25.38 -10.67 59.49
C THR A 276 -26.28 -10.19 58.38
N ALA A 277 -26.83 -8.98 58.53
CA ALA A 277 -27.63 -8.29 57.53
C ALA A 277 -26.79 -7.16 56.90
N THR A 278 -26.33 -7.38 55.66
CA THR A 278 -25.50 -6.42 54.91
C THR A 278 -26.36 -5.66 53.93
N LEU A 279 -26.28 -4.33 53.93
CA LEU A 279 -27.04 -3.49 53.01
C LEU A 279 -26.55 -3.71 51.57
N LYS A 280 -27.47 -4.02 50.65
CA LYS A 280 -27.17 -4.14 49.22
C LYS A 280 -26.74 -2.79 48.68
N GLU A 281 -25.63 -2.78 47.94
CA GLU A 281 -25.24 -1.60 47.18
C GLU A 281 -26.28 -1.36 46.08
N GLU A 282 -26.74 -0.10 45.92
CA GLU A 282 -27.58 0.24 44.79
C GLU A 282 -26.80 -0.02 43.49
N PRO A 283 -27.40 -0.65 42.48
CA PRO A 283 -26.77 -0.76 41.18
C PRO A 283 -26.53 0.66 40.65
N THR A 284 -25.26 1.06 40.56
CA THR A 284 -24.89 2.30 39.89
C THR A 284 -25.38 2.19 38.45
N ALA A 285 -26.07 3.24 37.97
CA ALA A 285 -26.49 3.28 36.57
C ALA A 285 -25.27 3.01 35.67
N PRO A 286 -25.39 2.14 34.64
CA PRO A 286 -24.27 1.86 33.77
C PRO A 286 -23.78 3.18 33.17
N ALA A 287 -22.48 3.45 33.30
CA ALA A 287 -21.87 4.66 32.76
C ALA A 287 -22.27 4.83 31.29
N GLU A 288 -22.78 6.00 30.93
CA GLU A 288 -23.17 6.23 29.55
C GLU A 288 -21.96 6.13 28.62
N THR A 289 -22.07 5.30 27.59
CA THR A 289 -21.02 5.13 26.58
C THR A 289 -21.45 5.64 25.21
N THR A 290 -20.47 5.86 24.35
CA THR A 290 -20.61 6.23 22.94
C THR A 290 -19.65 5.41 22.09
N SER A 291 -19.75 5.56 20.77
CA SER A 291 -18.84 4.95 19.80
C SER A 291 -18.35 6.00 18.82
N ILE A 292 -17.10 5.93 18.39
CA ILE A 292 -16.56 6.77 17.32
C ILE A 292 -16.15 5.89 16.15
N THR A 293 -16.66 6.16 14.95
CA THR A 293 -16.29 5.47 13.72
C THR A 293 -15.42 6.37 12.86
N ALA A 294 -14.24 5.91 12.47
CA ALA A 294 -13.43 6.54 11.42
C ALA A 294 -13.73 5.91 10.06
N GLU A 295 -13.91 6.73 9.04
CA GLU A 295 -14.01 6.32 7.64
C GLU A 295 -12.98 7.08 6.80
N LYS A 296 -12.12 6.36 6.09
CA LYS A 296 -11.08 6.96 5.24
C LYS A 296 -11.60 7.19 3.83
N VAL A 297 -11.52 8.44 3.40
CA VAL A 297 -11.96 8.91 2.08
C VAL A 297 -10.75 9.38 1.26
N TRP A 298 -10.69 8.95 0.00
CA TRP A 298 -9.63 9.31 -0.94
C TRP A 298 -10.16 10.25 -2.03
N LYS A 299 -9.66 11.48 -2.07
CA LYS A 299 -9.89 12.46 -3.14
C LYS A 299 -8.67 12.48 -4.08
N ASP A 300 -8.50 11.41 -4.84
CA ASP A 300 -7.32 11.14 -5.68
C ASP A 300 -7.64 10.74 -7.12
N ASN A 301 -8.83 11.13 -7.60
CA ASN A 301 -9.32 10.83 -8.95
C ASN A 301 -9.33 9.31 -9.27
N GLY A 302 -9.71 8.49 -8.28
CA GLY A 302 -9.77 7.03 -8.44
C GLY A 302 -8.40 6.37 -8.49
N ASN A 303 -7.41 6.92 -7.80
CA ASN A 303 -6.03 6.44 -7.75
C ASN A 303 -5.34 6.32 -9.14
N LYS A 304 -5.65 7.22 -10.09
CA LYS A 304 -5.04 7.23 -11.44
C LYS A 304 -3.52 7.28 -11.43
N THR A 305 -2.94 7.97 -10.46
CA THR A 305 -1.48 8.13 -10.29
C THR A 305 -0.82 6.92 -9.64
N LYS A 306 -1.61 5.93 -9.15
CA LYS A 306 -1.14 4.79 -8.36
C LYS A 306 -0.34 5.20 -7.10
N ALA A 307 -0.57 6.42 -6.60
CA ALA A 307 0.13 6.97 -5.44
C ALA A 307 -0.53 6.57 -4.10
N ARG A 308 -1.75 6.02 -4.11
CA ARG A 308 -2.45 5.60 -2.89
C ARG A 308 -1.69 4.46 -2.20
N PRO A 309 -1.34 4.57 -0.91
CA PRO A 309 -0.70 3.50 -0.17
C PRO A 309 -1.66 2.33 0.06
N SER A 310 -1.11 1.18 0.47
CA SER A 310 -1.90 -0.01 0.82
C SER A 310 -2.65 0.13 2.15
N TYR A 311 -2.22 1.04 3.04
CA TYR A 311 -2.87 1.34 4.31
C TYR A 311 -2.55 2.76 4.78
N VAL A 312 -3.32 3.23 5.77
CA VAL A 312 -2.99 4.36 6.65
C VAL A 312 -3.32 3.96 8.09
N GLU A 313 -2.92 4.77 9.05
CA GLU A 313 -3.16 4.56 10.47
C GLU A 313 -3.86 5.79 11.06
N VAL A 314 -4.89 5.54 11.85
CA VAL A 314 -5.67 6.57 12.54
C VAL A 314 -5.67 6.30 14.04
N GLN A 315 -5.65 7.34 14.84
CA GLN A 315 -5.63 7.22 16.30
C GLN A 315 -6.73 8.07 16.91
N LEU A 316 -7.37 7.54 17.97
CA LEU A 316 -8.36 8.22 18.76
C LEU A 316 -7.66 9.18 19.74
N TYR A 317 -8.24 10.36 19.92
CA TYR A 317 -7.80 11.37 20.87
C TYR A 317 -8.95 11.68 21.82
N LYS A 318 -8.69 11.57 23.12
CA LYS A 318 -9.57 11.95 24.22
C LYS A 318 -9.10 13.29 24.77
N ASP A 319 -9.92 14.33 24.69
CA ASP A 319 -9.59 15.68 25.16
C ASP A 319 -8.21 16.15 24.65
N ASN A 320 -7.99 15.98 23.34
CA ASN A 320 -6.73 16.27 22.65
C ASN A 320 -5.51 15.42 23.03
N LYS A 321 -5.68 14.35 23.83
CA LYS A 321 -4.63 13.40 24.18
C LYS A 321 -4.83 12.07 23.45
N ALA A 322 -3.78 11.60 22.77
CA ALA A 322 -3.79 10.31 22.08
C ALA A 322 -4.18 9.18 23.05
N THR A 323 -5.11 8.33 22.64
CA THR A 323 -5.69 7.25 23.45
C THR A 323 -5.66 5.94 22.67
N GLY A 324 -5.10 4.90 23.27
CA GLY A 324 -4.89 3.61 22.61
C GLY A 324 -3.79 3.64 21.55
N GLU A 325 -3.61 2.52 20.87
CA GLU A 325 -2.69 2.41 19.73
C GLU A 325 -3.34 2.93 18.45
N ALA A 326 -2.50 3.30 17.47
CA ALA A 326 -2.99 3.66 16.16
C ALA A 326 -3.56 2.42 15.44
N VAL A 327 -4.68 2.60 14.77
CA VAL A 327 -5.41 1.53 14.10
C VAL A 327 -5.21 1.64 12.60
N LYS A 328 -4.85 0.52 11.99
CA LYS A 328 -4.66 0.38 10.54
C LYS A 328 -6.00 0.41 9.80
N LEU A 329 -6.12 1.27 8.80
CA LEU A 329 -7.19 1.29 7.80
C LEU A 329 -6.62 0.84 6.45
N ASP A 330 -7.26 -0.14 5.83
CA ASP A 330 -6.86 -0.68 4.53
C ASP A 330 -8.07 -1.21 3.74
N ALA A 331 -7.83 -1.81 2.58
CA ALA A 331 -8.91 -2.35 1.76
C ALA A 331 -9.68 -3.51 2.43
N ASN A 332 -9.05 -4.27 3.34
CA ASN A 332 -9.67 -5.45 3.97
C ASN A 332 -10.77 -5.03 4.94
N ASN A 333 -10.53 -3.95 5.70
CA ASN A 333 -11.53 -3.37 6.59
C ASN A 333 -12.37 -2.28 5.94
N LYS A 334 -12.38 -2.22 4.59
CA LYS A 334 -13.13 -1.22 3.81
C LYS A 334 -12.82 0.21 4.27
N TRP A 335 -11.57 0.46 4.68
CA TRP A 335 -11.09 1.77 5.10
C TRP A 335 -11.89 2.35 6.29
N THR A 336 -12.42 1.50 7.18
CA THR A 336 -13.20 1.93 8.35
C THR A 336 -12.80 1.21 9.64
N HIS A 337 -12.99 1.87 10.78
CA HIS A 337 -12.82 1.31 12.11
C HIS A 337 -13.74 2.00 13.13
N THR A 338 -14.22 1.27 14.13
CA THR A 338 -15.07 1.80 15.20
C THR A 338 -14.45 1.51 16.57
N TRP A 339 -14.32 2.55 17.38
CA TRP A 339 -14.04 2.46 18.81
C TRP A 339 -15.36 2.49 19.57
N ASP A 340 -15.73 1.37 20.19
CA ASP A 340 -16.97 1.20 20.97
C ASP A 340 -16.75 1.39 22.48
N ASN A 341 -17.84 1.51 23.22
CA ASN A 341 -17.86 1.58 24.69
C ASN A 341 -17.00 2.70 25.29
N LEU A 342 -16.92 3.84 24.59
CA LEU A 342 -16.18 5.02 25.04
C LEU A 342 -17.02 5.78 26.08
N PRO A 343 -16.50 6.09 27.28
CA PRO A 343 -17.26 6.86 28.26
C PRO A 343 -17.66 8.23 27.71
N LYS A 344 -18.91 8.67 27.91
CA LYS A 344 -19.33 10.02 27.52
C LYS A 344 -18.82 11.09 28.48
N THR A 345 -18.60 10.73 29.74
CA THR A 345 -18.16 11.65 30.79
C THR A 345 -16.98 11.09 31.59
N GLU A 346 -16.13 11.97 32.10
CA GLU A 346 -15.09 11.67 33.10
C GLU A 346 -15.06 12.81 34.12
N ASN A 347 -15.16 12.48 35.41
CA ASN A 347 -15.26 13.46 36.50
C ASN A 347 -16.38 14.50 36.26
N ASP A 348 -17.58 14.04 35.90
CA ASP A 348 -18.76 14.85 35.58
C ASP A 348 -18.60 15.85 34.42
N LYS A 349 -17.55 15.71 33.61
CA LYS A 349 -17.32 16.51 32.40
C LYS A 349 -17.49 15.66 31.15
N ASN A 350 -18.13 16.22 30.13
CA ASN A 350 -18.21 15.58 28.82
C ASN A 350 -16.81 15.41 28.21
N ILE A 351 -16.56 14.23 27.67
CA ILE A 351 -15.32 13.91 26.97
C ILE A 351 -15.45 14.28 25.50
N GLU A 352 -14.47 14.99 24.97
CA GLU A 352 -14.35 15.23 23.53
C GLU A 352 -13.49 14.16 22.87
N TYR A 353 -14.06 13.46 21.89
CA TYR A 353 -13.32 12.49 21.07
C TYR A 353 -13.05 13.05 19.67
N THR A 354 -11.80 12.99 19.24
CA THR A 354 -11.37 13.29 17.87
C THR A 354 -10.54 12.16 17.30
N VAL A 355 -10.39 12.11 15.97
CA VAL A 355 -9.56 11.13 15.28
C VAL A 355 -8.50 11.87 14.46
N LYS A 356 -7.25 11.40 14.51
CA LYS A 356 -6.17 11.93 13.67
C LYS A 356 -5.48 10.82 12.90
N GLU A 357 -5.11 11.10 11.66
CA GLU A 357 -4.24 10.24 10.85
C GLU A 357 -2.79 10.45 11.25
N VAL A 358 -2.09 9.38 11.59
CA VAL A 358 -0.72 9.46 12.12
C VAL A 358 0.37 9.34 11.05
N ASN A 359 0.05 8.72 9.90
CA ASN A 359 1.00 8.45 8.82
C ASN A 359 0.53 9.00 7.46
N VAL A 360 0.26 10.31 7.41
CA VAL A 360 -0.21 11.00 6.19
C VAL A 360 0.74 10.71 5.02
N PRO A 361 0.26 10.11 3.91
CA PRO A 361 1.12 9.68 2.82
C PRO A 361 1.78 10.85 2.07
N LYS A 362 3.01 10.63 1.58
CA LYS A 362 3.72 11.62 0.76
C LYS A 362 2.89 11.98 -0.47
N GLY A 363 2.78 13.28 -0.76
CA GLY A 363 1.99 13.78 -1.89
C GLY A 363 0.49 13.91 -1.61
N TYR A 364 0.04 13.62 -0.39
CA TYR A 364 -1.33 13.87 0.05
C TYR A 364 -1.40 14.98 1.10
N GLU A 365 -2.58 15.58 1.21
CA GLU A 365 -2.97 16.49 2.28
C GLU A 365 -4.17 15.89 3.02
N VAL A 366 -4.08 15.81 4.34
CA VAL A 366 -5.14 15.30 5.20
C VAL A 366 -6.08 16.43 5.62
N SER A 367 -7.37 16.16 5.61
CA SER A 367 -8.41 17.04 6.15
C SER A 367 -9.50 16.18 6.81
N TYR A 368 -10.35 16.82 7.61
CA TYR A 368 -11.43 16.17 8.34
C TYR A 368 -12.75 16.90 8.03
N ASP A 369 -13.85 16.16 7.85
CA ASP A 369 -15.14 16.78 7.55
C ASP A 369 -15.69 17.54 8.77
N ALA A 370 -15.94 18.84 8.60
CA ALA A 370 -16.53 19.71 9.62
C ALA A 370 -18.00 19.36 9.96
N LYS A 371 -18.68 18.54 9.14
CA LYS A 371 -20.06 18.08 9.36
C LYS A 371 -20.14 16.69 10.00
N SER A 372 -19.01 16.16 10.47
CA SER A 372 -18.95 14.90 11.22
C SER A 372 -19.94 14.95 12.39
N LYS A 373 -21.05 14.21 12.27
CA LYS A 373 -22.02 14.03 13.36
C LYS A 373 -21.32 13.32 14.52
N VAL A 374 -21.76 13.59 15.76
CA VAL A 374 -21.32 12.84 16.94
C VAL A 374 -21.36 11.35 16.62
N GLY A 375 -20.21 10.68 16.64
CA GLY A 375 -20.08 9.24 16.38
C GLY A 375 -19.43 8.82 15.05
N ARG A 376 -19.23 9.72 14.07
CA ARG A 376 -18.56 9.36 12.80
C ARG A 376 -17.67 10.46 12.26
N VAL A 377 -16.42 10.13 11.95
CA VAL A 377 -15.37 11.04 11.45
C VAL A 377 -14.89 10.58 10.08
N TYR A 378 -14.96 11.47 9.09
CA TYR A 378 -14.35 11.25 7.78
C TYR A 378 -12.92 11.79 7.76
N VAL A 379 -11.96 10.89 7.53
CA VAL A 379 -10.54 11.25 7.37
C VAL A 379 -10.26 11.32 5.87
N ILE A 380 -10.02 12.52 5.34
CA ILE A 380 -9.99 12.75 3.89
C ILE A 380 -8.56 13.03 3.44
N ASN A 381 -8.00 12.16 2.60
CA ASN A 381 -6.72 12.43 1.91
C ASN A 381 -7.00 12.94 0.50
N THR A 382 -6.55 14.15 0.21
CA THR A 382 -6.60 14.75 -1.12
C THR A 382 -5.21 14.68 -1.74
N ILE A 383 -5.12 14.13 -2.97
CA ILE A 383 -3.85 14.12 -3.69
C ILE A 383 -3.45 15.57 -3.97
N LYS A 384 -2.24 15.96 -3.57
CA LYS A 384 -1.71 17.28 -3.94
C LYS A 384 -1.57 17.33 -5.46
N PRO A 385 -1.87 18.47 -6.10
CA PRO A 385 -1.54 18.64 -7.50
C PRO A 385 -0.06 18.29 -7.69
N VAL A 386 0.23 17.33 -8.56
CA VAL A 386 1.62 17.10 -8.95
C VAL A 386 2.01 18.33 -9.76
N GLU A 387 2.80 19.21 -9.16
CA GLU A 387 3.52 20.23 -9.91
C GLU A 387 4.48 19.48 -10.82
N VAL A 388 4.04 19.23 -12.06
CA VAL A 388 4.93 18.77 -13.12
C VAL A 388 5.85 19.93 -13.40
N GLU A 389 7.08 19.85 -12.91
CA GLU A 389 8.11 20.78 -13.33
C GLU A 389 8.22 20.73 -14.85
N THR A 390 7.99 21.87 -15.49
CA THR A 390 8.09 22.01 -16.92
C THR A 390 9.38 22.73 -17.32
N THR A 391 9.75 22.57 -18.58
CA THR A 391 10.82 23.28 -19.25
C THR A 391 10.35 23.73 -20.63
N SER A 392 11.18 24.45 -21.36
CA SER A 392 10.95 24.80 -22.75
C SER A 392 12.20 24.56 -23.58
N ILE A 393 11.98 24.25 -24.86
CA ILE A 393 13.04 24.08 -25.85
C ILE A 393 12.78 25.05 -26.98
N THR A 394 13.74 25.93 -27.27
CA THR A 394 13.69 26.82 -28.43
C THR A 394 14.59 26.27 -29.54
N ALA A 395 14.03 26.05 -30.73
CA ALA A 395 14.80 25.84 -31.96
C ALA A 395 15.10 27.18 -32.64
N GLU A 396 16.34 27.37 -33.08
CA GLU A 396 16.77 28.54 -33.85
C GLU A 396 17.55 28.07 -35.08
N LYS A 397 17.10 28.43 -36.28
CA LYS A 397 17.75 28.04 -37.53
C LYS A 397 18.87 29.02 -37.87
N VAL A 398 20.06 28.47 -38.07
CA VAL A 398 21.27 29.22 -38.45
C VAL A 398 21.73 28.76 -39.83
N TRP A 399 22.04 29.73 -40.70
CA TRP A 399 22.52 29.48 -42.05
C TRP A 399 24.00 29.87 -42.16
N LYS A 400 24.86 28.89 -42.44
CA LYS A 400 26.28 29.09 -42.79
C LYS A 400 26.44 28.94 -44.30
N ASP A 401 25.95 29.93 -45.05
CA ASP A 401 25.89 29.91 -46.52
C ASP A 401 26.31 31.22 -47.19
N ASN A 402 27.11 32.03 -46.48
CA ASN A 402 27.62 33.31 -46.95
C ASN A 402 26.48 34.24 -47.40
N ASP A 403 25.55 34.51 -46.47
CA ASP A 403 24.36 35.34 -46.68
C ASP A 403 23.56 34.97 -47.93
N ASN A 404 23.37 33.66 -48.14
CA ASN A 404 22.65 33.10 -49.28
C ASN A 404 23.19 33.55 -50.65
N LYS A 405 24.51 33.75 -50.79
CA LYS A 405 25.16 34.16 -52.05
C LYS A 405 24.82 33.26 -53.25
N THR A 406 24.61 31.96 -53.00
CA THR A 406 24.26 30.97 -54.03
C THR A 406 22.77 30.93 -54.37
N LYS A 407 21.92 31.65 -53.63
CA LYS A 407 20.45 31.61 -53.71
C LYS A 407 19.85 30.20 -53.53
N ALA A 408 20.58 29.31 -52.85
CA ALA A 408 20.18 27.93 -52.60
C ALA A 408 19.32 27.77 -51.33
N ARG A 409 19.25 28.79 -50.47
CA ARG A 409 18.46 28.74 -49.23
C ARG A 409 16.97 28.62 -49.54
N PRO A 410 16.25 27.62 -49.01
CA PRO A 410 14.81 27.50 -49.17
C PRO A 410 14.07 28.61 -48.43
N SER A 411 12.79 28.81 -48.77
CA SER A 411 11.93 29.78 -48.08
C SER A 411 11.53 29.36 -46.67
N TYR A 412 11.61 28.06 -46.35
CA TYR A 412 11.37 27.50 -45.02
C TYR A 412 12.09 26.16 -44.84
N VAL A 413 12.17 25.72 -43.59
CA VAL A 413 12.49 24.33 -43.23
C VAL A 413 11.53 23.86 -42.15
N GLU A 414 11.46 22.55 -41.91
CA GLU A 414 10.66 21.96 -40.84
C GLU A 414 11.55 21.29 -39.82
N VAL A 415 11.28 21.54 -38.55
CA VAL A 415 11.98 20.92 -37.42
C VAL A 415 10.97 20.23 -36.51
N GLN A 416 11.37 19.16 -35.84
CA GLN A 416 10.49 18.39 -34.96
C GLN A 416 11.19 18.11 -33.63
N LEU A 417 10.41 18.15 -32.56
CA LEU A 417 10.85 17.80 -31.21
C LEU A 417 10.87 16.26 -31.07
N TYR A 418 11.89 15.75 -30.40
CA TYR A 418 12.05 14.35 -30.06
C TYR A 418 12.16 14.23 -28.54
N LYS A 419 11.32 13.37 -27.97
CA LYS A 419 11.32 12.99 -26.56
C LYS A 419 11.94 11.60 -26.46
N ASP A 420 13.05 11.47 -25.74
CA ASP A 420 13.77 10.20 -25.57
C ASP A 420 14.01 9.47 -26.91
N ASN A 421 14.48 10.22 -27.91
CA ASN A 421 14.70 9.78 -29.30
C ASN A 421 13.44 9.41 -30.12
N LYS A 422 12.24 9.68 -29.61
CA LYS A 422 10.97 9.49 -30.34
C LYS A 422 10.37 10.83 -30.76
N ALA A 423 10.05 10.96 -32.04
CA ALA A 423 9.36 12.14 -32.59
C ALA A 423 8.08 12.42 -31.79
N THR A 424 7.90 13.68 -31.37
CA THR A 424 6.81 14.12 -30.49
C THR A 424 6.16 15.38 -31.06
N GLY A 425 4.84 15.31 -31.27
CA GLY A 425 4.09 16.38 -31.93
C GLY A 425 4.35 16.47 -33.43
N GLU A 426 3.71 17.44 -34.07
CA GLU A 426 3.90 17.73 -35.49
C GLU A 426 5.20 18.52 -35.73
N ALA A 427 5.70 18.43 -36.96
CA ALA A 427 6.83 19.26 -37.38
C ALA A 427 6.41 20.73 -37.45
N VAL A 428 7.29 21.63 -37.01
CA VAL A 428 7.04 23.07 -37.01
C VAL A 428 7.88 23.73 -38.10
N LYS A 429 7.25 24.66 -38.81
CA LYS A 429 7.85 25.41 -39.90
C LYS A 429 8.68 26.57 -39.35
N LEU A 430 9.94 26.67 -39.75
CA LEU A 430 10.82 27.82 -39.53
C LEU A 430 11.02 28.58 -40.85
N ASP A 431 10.76 29.88 -40.85
CA ASP A 431 10.90 30.74 -42.02
C ASP A 431 11.27 32.18 -41.63
N ALA A 432 11.35 33.08 -42.61
CA ALA A 432 11.70 34.48 -42.34
C ALA A 432 10.65 35.21 -41.47
N ASN A 433 9.38 34.83 -41.51
CA ASN A 433 8.29 35.52 -40.80
C ASN A 433 8.40 35.29 -39.29
N ASN A 434 8.74 34.07 -38.88
CA ASN A 434 8.99 33.74 -37.48
C ASN A 434 10.45 33.93 -37.07
N LYS A 435 11.24 34.69 -37.85
CA LYS A 435 12.67 34.92 -37.59
C LYS A 435 13.43 33.62 -37.38
N TRP A 436 13.04 32.57 -38.10
CA TRP A 436 13.70 31.27 -38.09
C TRP A 436 13.76 30.63 -36.68
N THR A 437 12.77 30.90 -35.81
CA THR A 437 12.73 30.41 -34.42
C THR A 437 11.35 29.87 -34.02
N TYR A 438 11.34 28.89 -33.13
CA TYR A 438 10.13 28.32 -32.51
C TYR A 438 10.44 27.80 -31.12
N THR A 439 9.50 27.93 -30.17
CA THR A 439 9.64 27.40 -28.81
C THR A 439 8.53 26.40 -28.51
N TRP A 440 8.91 25.22 -28.05
CA TRP A 440 8.01 24.28 -27.38
C TRP A 440 8.03 24.58 -25.88
N ASP A 441 6.92 25.06 -25.34
CA ASP A 441 6.75 25.39 -23.93
C ASP A 441 6.03 24.26 -23.17
N ASN A 442 6.06 24.36 -21.83
CA ASN A 442 5.35 23.45 -20.92
C ASN A 442 5.72 21.97 -21.10
N LEU A 443 6.97 21.68 -21.47
CA LEU A 443 7.47 20.33 -21.63
C LEU A 443 7.76 19.72 -20.26
N PRO A 444 7.19 18.56 -19.87
CA PRO A 444 7.49 17.94 -18.60
C PRO A 444 8.98 17.60 -18.51
N LYS A 445 9.64 17.91 -17.37
CA LYS A 445 11.05 17.53 -17.13
C LYS A 445 11.21 16.04 -16.81
N THR A 446 10.17 15.43 -16.24
CA THR A 446 10.19 14.02 -15.84
C THR A 446 8.95 13.27 -16.30
N GLU A 447 9.10 11.98 -16.58
CA GLU A 447 8.00 11.04 -16.79
C GLU A 447 8.30 9.74 -16.05
N ASN A 448 7.33 9.24 -15.27
CA ASN A 448 7.48 8.05 -14.44
C ASN A 448 8.71 8.10 -13.51
N GLY A 449 9.04 9.29 -12.98
CA GLY A 449 10.18 9.51 -12.09
C GLY A 449 11.56 9.54 -12.77
N LYS A 450 11.62 9.50 -14.10
CA LYS A 450 12.86 9.62 -14.89
C LYS A 450 12.92 10.96 -15.61
N ASN A 451 14.10 11.55 -15.70
CA ASN A 451 14.32 12.76 -16.49
C ASN A 451 14.09 12.45 -17.97
N ILE A 452 13.40 13.36 -18.66
CA ILE A 452 13.14 13.27 -20.10
C ILE A 452 14.25 13.99 -20.86
N GLU A 453 14.79 13.36 -21.91
CA GLU A 453 15.70 14.01 -22.84
C GLU A 453 14.94 14.57 -24.05
N TYR A 454 15.03 15.89 -24.27
CA TYR A 454 14.48 16.54 -25.45
C TYR A 454 15.58 16.90 -26.46
N THR A 455 15.38 16.53 -27.71
CA THR A 455 16.22 16.92 -28.84
C THR A 455 15.39 17.49 -29.98
N VAL A 456 16.00 18.25 -30.89
CA VAL A 456 15.34 18.79 -32.09
C VAL A 456 16.05 18.25 -33.31
N LYS A 457 15.28 17.82 -34.33
CA LYS A 457 15.82 17.39 -35.62
C LYS A 457 15.13 18.13 -36.76
N GLU A 458 15.90 18.48 -37.79
CA GLU A 458 15.36 18.95 -39.07
C GLU A 458 14.77 17.77 -39.84
N VAL A 459 13.52 17.88 -40.27
CA VAL A 459 12.78 16.79 -40.93
C VAL A 459 13.36 16.50 -42.31
N ASN A 460 13.61 17.56 -43.09
CA ASN A 460 14.15 17.48 -44.44
C ASN A 460 15.31 18.46 -44.61
N VAL A 461 16.53 17.93 -44.67
CA VAL A 461 17.72 18.76 -44.92
C VAL A 461 17.72 19.23 -46.38
N PRO A 462 17.79 20.54 -46.65
CA PRO A 462 17.78 21.08 -48.00
C PRO A 462 18.92 20.53 -48.86
N LYS A 463 18.64 20.30 -50.14
CA LYS A 463 19.65 19.81 -51.09
C LYS A 463 20.85 20.76 -51.14
N GLY A 464 22.05 20.19 -51.06
CA GLY A 464 23.29 20.96 -51.08
C GLY A 464 23.69 21.54 -49.73
N TYR A 465 22.99 21.23 -48.64
CA TYR A 465 23.38 21.59 -47.28
C TYR A 465 23.74 20.36 -46.43
N GLU A 466 24.53 20.58 -45.39
CA GLU A 466 24.74 19.65 -44.27
C GLU A 466 24.16 20.27 -43.01
N VAL A 467 23.39 19.47 -42.27
CA VAL A 467 22.82 19.88 -40.99
C VAL A 467 23.75 19.47 -39.85
N SER A 468 23.91 20.35 -38.87
CA SER A 468 24.47 20.05 -37.56
C SER A 468 23.65 20.72 -36.47
N TYR A 469 23.85 20.29 -35.23
CA TYR A 469 23.10 20.78 -34.07
C TYR A 469 24.05 21.25 -32.99
N ASP A 470 23.78 22.42 -32.44
CA ASP A 470 24.45 22.91 -31.23
C ASP A 470 23.43 23.04 -30.11
N THR A 471 23.58 22.17 -29.11
CA THR A 471 22.77 22.09 -27.90
C THR A 471 23.51 22.60 -26.66
N LYS A 472 24.79 22.97 -26.79
CA LYS A 472 25.68 23.26 -25.66
C LYS A 472 25.89 24.75 -25.44
N SER A 473 25.76 25.56 -26.49
CA SER A 473 26.00 27.00 -26.41
C SER A 473 24.99 27.74 -25.51
N LYS A 474 23.76 27.22 -25.35
CA LYS A 474 22.77 27.80 -24.44
C LYS A 474 21.75 26.76 -23.98
N VAL A 475 21.62 26.59 -22.66
CA VAL A 475 20.62 25.69 -22.06
C VAL A 475 19.21 26.09 -22.50
N GLY A 476 18.39 25.09 -22.86
CA GLY A 476 17.02 25.30 -23.34
C GLY A 476 16.92 25.75 -24.79
N ARG A 477 18.04 25.82 -25.53
CA ARG A 477 18.04 26.22 -26.94
C ARG A 477 18.84 25.24 -27.80
N VAL A 478 18.31 24.96 -28.98
CA VAL A 478 18.96 24.14 -30.00
C VAL A 478 19.15 24.98 -31.25
N TYR A 479 20.40 25.19 -31.65
CA TYR A 479 20.72 25.79 -32.94
C TYR A 479 20.76 24.70 -34.00
N VAL A 480 19.87 24.79 -34.97
CA VAL A 480 19.85 23.91 -36.14
C VAL A 480 20.65 24.60 -37.24
N ILE A 481 21.85 24.11 -37.54
CA ILE A 481 22.82 24.81 -38.39
C ILE A 481 22.86 24.13 -39.75
N ASN A 482 22.47 24.84 -40.82
CA ASN A 482 22.71 24.38 -42.19
C ASN A 482 23.94 25.05 -42.76
N THR A 483 24.94 24.24 -43.11
CA THR A 483 26.15 24.68 -43.79
C THR A 483 26.06 24.31 -45.26
N ILE A 484 26.26 25.27 -46.16
CA ILE A 484 26.25 24.97 -47.60
C ILE A 484 27.42 24.02 -47.90
N LYS A 485 27.15 22.91 -48.61
CA LYS A 485 28.17 22.02 -49.15
C LYS A 485 28.90 22.79 -50.23
N THR A 486 30.07 23.33 -49.90
CA THR A 486 31.03 23.73 -50.91
C THR A 486 31.67 22.44 -51.44
N THR A 487 31.26 21.99 -52.63
CA THR A 487 32.24 21.27 -53.46
C THR A 487 33.45 22.18 -53.53
N PRO A 488 34.68 21.72 -53.21
CA PRO A 488 35.84 22.56 -53.41
C PRO A 488 35.84 22.94 -54.89
N THR A 489 35.61 24.21 -55.19
CA THR A 489 36.11 24.78 -56.44
C THR A 489 37.61 24.84 -56.21
N ASP A 490 38.25 23.68 -56.34
CA ASP A 490 39.68 23.58 -56.35
C ASP A 490 40.10 24.35 -57.60
N ASN A 491 40.64 25.57 -57.41
CA ASN A 491 41.02 26.47 -58.50
C ASN A 491 42.06 25.83 -59.46
N ASN A 492 42.59 24.67 -59.06
CA ASN A 492 43.47 23.83 -59.84
C ASN A 492 42.77 22.65 -60.56
N LYS A 493 41.43 22.58 -60.60
CA LYS A 493 40.68 21.59 -61.37
C LYS A 493 39.97 22.23 -62.58
N THR A 494 39.80 21.45 -63.64
CA THR A 494 39.17 21.84 -64.90
C THR A 494 38.32 20.69 -65.45
N SER A 495 37.62 20.94 -66.55
CA SER A 495 36.95 19.92 -67.34
C SER A 495 37.37 20.02 -68.81
N VAL A 496 37.35 18.89 -69.52
CA VAL A 496 37.70 18.81 -70.94
C VAL A 496 36.55 18.11 -71.66
N THR A 497 36.06 18.73 -72.72
CA THR A 497 34.96 18.20 -73.52
C THR A 497 35.48 17.77 -74.89
N VAL A 498 35.07 16.60 -75.36
CA VAL A 498 35.29 16.13 -76.72
C VAL A 498 33.99 16.09 -77.51
N GLU A 499 34.05 16.45 -78.79
CA GLU A 499 32.98 16.29 -79.76
C GLU A 499 33.49 15.53 -80.98
N LYS A 500 32.68 14.60 -81.48
CA LYS A 500 32.96 13.86 -82.71
C LYS A 500 32.18 14.46 -83.87
N LYS A 501 32.89 14.83 -84.92
CA LYS A 501 32.36 15.31 -86.20
C LYS A 501 32.59 14.28 -87.30
N TRP A 502 31.67 14.25 -88.24
CA TRP A 502 31.71 13.37 -89.41
C TRP A 502 31.70 14.23 -90.66
N ASP A 503 32.74 14.11 -91.48
CA ASP A 503 32.87 14.77 -92.78
C ASP A 503 32.79 13.69 -93.88
N ASP A 504 31.59 13.15 -94.04
CA ASP A 504 31.35 11.95 -94.83
C ASP A 504 30.07 12.02 -95.67
N LYS A 505 29.50 13.22 -95.81
CA LYS A 505 28.22 13.46 -96.51
C LYS A 505 27.09 12.51 -96.07
N ASN A 506 27.06 12.15 -94.78
CA ASN A 506 26.11 11.20 -94.19
C ASN A 506 26.20 9.79 -94.83
N SER A 507 27.43 9.30 -94.98
CA SER A 507 27.71 7.95 -95.48
C SER A 507 26.97 6.87 -94.70
N LYS A 508 26.37 5.91 -95.42
CA LYS A 508 25.77 4.69 -94.83
C LYS A 508 26.79 3.79 -94.15
N SER A 509 28.09 3.99 -94.40
CA SER A 509 29.19 3.25 -93.79
C SER A 509 29.68 3.86 -92.47
N ARG A 510 29.02 4.92 -91.97
CA ARG A 510 29.33 5.50 -90.67
C ARG A 510 29.05 4.48 -89.55
N PRO A 511 30.02 4.18 -88.67
CA PRO A 511 29.78 3.29 -87.54
C PRO A 511 28.81 3.92 -86.55
N THR A 512 28.09 3.07 -85.80
CA THR A 512 27.12 3.51 -84.79
C THR A 512 27.77 4.13 -83.55
N SER A 513 29.08 3.91 -83.35
CA SER A 513 29.84 4.49 -82.25
C SER A 513 31.34 4.48 -82.54
N VAL A 514 32.09 5.31 -81.82
CA VAL A 514 33.56 5.27 -81.79
C VAL A 514 34.06 5.35 -80.35
N GLU A 515 35.29 4.90 -80.11
CA GLU A 515 35.93 5.03 -78.80
C GLU A 515 37.07 6.04 -78.85
N VAL A 516 37.09 6.95 -77.89
CA VAL A 516 38.14 7.96 -77.73
C VAL A 516 38.82 7.84 -76.38
N ARG A 517 40.09 8.24 -76.31
CA ARG A 517 40.89 8.23 -75.09
C ARG A 517 41.51 9.60 -74.85
N LEU A 518 41.46 10.06 -73.60
CA LEU A 518 42.05 11.32 -73.16
C LEU A 518 43.55 11.12 -72.84
N TYR A 519 44.35 12.12 -73.17
CA TYR A 519 45.78 12.13 -72.92
C TYR A 519 46.16 13.39 -72.13
N LYS A 520 46.84 13.20 -70.99
CA LYS A 520 47.43 14.24 -70.15
C LYS A 520 48.91 14.36 -70.50
N ASN A 521 49.35 15.51 -71.02
CA ASN A 521 50.75 15.75 -71.40
C ASN A 521 51.34 14.64 -72.31
N GLY A 522 50.53 14.12 -73.24
CA GLY A 522 50.92 13.05 -74.16
C GLY A 522 50.79 11.61 -73.63
N LYS A 523 50.48 11.42 -72.34
CA LYS A 523 50.24 10.10 -71.73
C LYS A 523 48.75 9.79 -71.64
N ALA A 524 48.35 8.61 -72.06
CA ALA A 524 46.98 8.12 -71.93
C ALA A 524 46.53 8.10 -70.45
N ILE A 525 45.33 8.62 -70.17
CA ILE A 525 44.73 8.61 -68.84
C ILE A 525 43.30 8.08 -68.88
N GLY A 526 42.91 7.37 -67.82
CA GLY A 526 41.55 6.83 -67.65
C GLY A 526 41.16 5.75 -68.67
N GLN A 527 39.88 5.41 -68.65
CA GLN A 527 39.28 4.47 -69.60
C GLN A 527 38.89 5.15 -70.91
N THR A 528 38.65 4.34 -71.94
CA THR A 528 38.10 4.83 -73.22
C THR A 528 36.65 5.25 -73.01
N VAL A 529 36.21 6.23 -73.79
CA VAL A 529 34.84 6.75 -73.77
C VAL A 529 34.21 6.47 -75.11
N LYS A 530 33.01 5.88 -75.08
CA LYS A 530 32.19 5.65 -76.26
C LYS A 530 31.43 6.92 -76.64
N LEU A 531 31.56 7.36 -77.89
CA LEU A 531 30.77 8.42 -78.49
C LEU A 531 29.81 7.81 -79.51
N ASP A 532 28.54 8.17 -79.42
CA ASP A 532 27.47 7.66 -80.30
C ASP A 532 26.33 8.68 -80.41
N GLU A 533 25.29 8.34 -81.15
CA GLU A 533 24.14 9.24 -81.34
C GLU A 533 23.40 9.55 -80.03
N LYS A 534 23.37 8.63 -79.07
CA LYS A 534 22.66 8.82 -77.79
C LYS A 534 23.27 9.95 -76.97
N ASN A 535 24.59 10.05 -76.95
CA ASN A 535 25.30 11.16 -76.30
C ASN A 535 25.57 12.35 -77.23
N LYS A 536 24.90 12.41 -78.37
CA LYS A 536 25.08 13.44 -79.39
C LYS A 536 26.55 13.60 -79.79
N TRP A 537 27.27 12.48 -79.85
CA TRP A 537 28.67 12.40 -80.22
C TRP A 537 29.58 13.27 -79.33
N LYS A 538 29.23 13.45 -78.05
CA LYS A 538 29.88 14.38 -77.12
C LYS A 538 30.09 13.76 -75.74
N TYR A 539 31.21 14.10 -75.10
CA TYR A 539 31.49 13.70 -73.72
C TYR A 539 32.38 14.73 -72.99
N THR A 540 32.20 14.85 -71.68
CA THR A 540 32.99 15.76 -70.82
C THR A 540 33.66 15.00 -69.69
N TRP A 541 34.99 15.04 -69.62
CA TRP A 541 35.75 14.62 -68.45
C TRP A 541 35.83 15.76 -67.45
N THR A 542 35.42 15.51 -66.21
CA THR A 542 35.42 16.49 -65.11
C THR A 542 36.54 16.21 -64.11
N ASN A 543 36.83 17.16 -63.23
CA ASN A 543 37.80 17.01 -62.13
C ASN A 543 39.24 16.69 -62.59
N LEU A 544 39.67 17.31 -63.68
CA LEU A 544 41.01 17.17 -64.25
C LEU A 544 41.95 18.24 -63.71
N ASP A 545 43.22 17.94 -63.46
CA ASP A 545 44.18 18.96 -62.98
C ASP A 545 44.46 20.03 -64.05
N LYS A 546 44.39 21.31 -63.69
CA LYS A 546 44.76 22.46 -64.53
C LYS A 546 46.28 22.64 -64.58
N THR A 547 46.95 22.41 -63.45
CA THR A 547 48.41 22.45 -63.35
C THR A 547 48.97 21.22 -62.64
N GLU A 548 50.16 20.79 -63.07
CA GLU A 548 50.94 19.70 -62.50
C GLU A 548 52.40 20.16 -62.41
N ASN A 549 53.01 20.08 -61.22
CA ASN A 549 54.36 20.64 -60.96
C ASN A 549 54.51 22.11 -61.39
N SER A 550 53.50 22.94 -61.08
CA SER A 550 53.43 24.37 -61.44
C SER A 550 53.45 24.68 -62.94
N LYS A 551 53.24 23.68 -63.80
CA LYS A 551 53.10 23.84 -65.27
C LYS A 551 51.67 23.53 -65.69
N THR A 552 51.16 24.27 -66.68
CA THR A 552 49.81 24.02 -67.23
C THR A 552 49.76 22.65 -67.91
N VAL A 553 48.75 21.86 -67.56
CA VAL A 553 48.54 20.54 -68.15
C VAL A 553 47.89 20.68 -69.52
N LYS A 554 48.45 20.03 -70.53
CA LYS A 554 47.87 19.96 -71.88
C LYS A 554 47.07 18.68 -72.06
N TYR A 555 45.76 18.82 -72.29
CA TYR A 555 44.87 17.71 -72.62
C TYR A 555 44.68 17.58 -74.13
N THR A 556 44.76 16.35 -74.63
CA THR A 556 44.48 16.00 -76.04
C THR A 556 43.67 14.71 -76.09
N VAL A 557 43.03 14.42 -77.22
CA VAL A 557 42.20 13.22 -77.41
C VAL A 557 42.66 12.48 -78.66
N LYS A 558 42.60 11.15 -78.62
CA LYS A 558 42.77 10.30 -79.81
C LYS A 558 41.63 9.30 -79.92
N GLU A 559 41.23 9.00 -81.14
CA GLU A 559 40.34 7.88 -81.43
C GLU A 559 41.14 6.59 -81.35
N VAL A 560 40.62 5.59 -80.64
CA VAL A 560 41.34 4.34 -80.34
C VAL A 560 41.47 3.50 -81.60
N ASN A 561 40.38 3.38 -82.36
CA ASN A 561 40.31 2.64 -83.62
C ASN A 561 39.61 3.51 -84.66
N VAL A 562 40.37 4.10 -85.58
CA VAL A 562 39.79 4.86 -86.69
C VAL A 562 39.03 3.90 -87.61
N PRO A 563 37.75 4.13 -87.90
CA PRO A 563 36.94 3.25 -88.75
C PRO A 563 37.57 3.03 -90.13
N ARG A 564 37.45 1.80 -90.66
CA ARG A 564 37.96 1.45 -91.99
C ARG A 564 37.38 2.40 -93.05
N GLY A 565 38.24 2.93 -93.92
CA GLY A 565 37.84 3.87 -94.97
C GLY A 565 37.76 5.32 -94.52
N TYR A 566 38.04 5.62 -93.25
CA TYR A 566 38.11 6.99 -92.74
C TYR A 566 39.54 7.41 -92.38
N GLU A 567 39.76 8.71 -92.34
CA GLU A 567 40.94 9.37 -91.77
C GLU A 567 40.49 10.29 -90.64
N ALA A 568 41.17 10.20 -89.48
CA ALA A 568 40.85 11.00 -88.30
C ALA A 568 41.77 12.22 -88.20
N LYS A 569 41.17 13.39 -87.94
CA LYS A 569 41.86 14.64 -87.63
C LYS A 569 41.43 15.16 -86.26
N TYR A 570 42.40 15.72 -85.52
CA TYR A 570 42.21 16.21 -84.17
C TYR A 570 42.44 17.71 -84.14
N SER A 571 41.50 18.46 -83.59
CA SER A 571 41.63 19.91 -83.42
C SER A 571 40.99 20.39 -82.13
N THR A 572 41.10 21.68 -81.86
CA THR A 572 40.40 22.34 -80.76
C THR A 572 39.52 23.42 -81.35
N ASP A 573 38.25 23.44 -80.96
CA ASP A 573 37.34 24.51 -81.36
C ASP A 573 37.78 25.82 -80.71
N ARG A 574 38.05 26.83 -81.53
CA ARG A 574 38.63 28.11 -81.06
C ARG A 574 37.67 28.94 -80.21
N LYS A 575 36.35 28.71 -80.32
CA LYS A 575 35.33 29.46 -79.58
C LYS A 575 35.03 28.82 -78.22
N THR A 576 34.97 27.49 -78.20
CA THR A 576 34.53 26.73 -77.01
C THR A 576 35.68 26.08 -76.25
N GLY A 577 36.84 25.87 -76.88
CA GLY A 577 37.96 25.11 -76.31
C GLY A 577 37.75 23.60 -76.33
N ASN A 578 36.65 23.10 -76.91
CA ASN A 578 36.36 21.66 -76.98
C ASN A 578 37.34 20.96 -77.92
N LEU A 579 37.75 19.75 -77.55
CA LEU A 579 38.53 18.88 -78.43
C LEU A 579 37.60 18.29 -79.49
N ILE A 580 38.02 18.32 -80.76
CA ILE A 580 37.23 17.86 -81.89
C ILE A 580 37.95 16.69 -82.55
N VAL A 581 37.25 15.57 -82.70
CA VAL A 581 37.67 14.43 -83.51
C VAL A 581 36.84 14.45 -84.80
N THR A 582 37.46 14.66 -85.95
CA THR A 582 36.77 14.66 -87.25
C THR A 582 37.19 13.45 -88.06
N ASN A 583 36.25 12.62 -88.49
CA ASN A 583 36.55 11.55 -89.44
C ASN A 583 36.05 11.94 -90.82
N THR A 584 36.95 11.96 -91.79
CA THR A 584 36.67 12.22 -93.20
C THR A 584 36.75 10.92 -93.98
N LEU A 585 35.78 10.68 -94.88
CA LEU A 585 35.78 9.50 -95.73
C LEU A 585 36.93 9.59 -96.74
N LYS A 586 37.77 8.55 -96.83
CA LYS A 586 38.86 8.48 -97.81
C LYS A 586 38.28 8.31 -99.21
N THR A 587 38.52 9.28 -100.10
CA THR A 587 38.17 9.14 -101.51
C THR A 587 39.23 8.27 -102.19
N THR A 588 38.81 7.10 -102.70
CA THR A 588 39.67 6.31 -103.59
C THR A 588 39.70 7.03 -104.93
N SER A 589 40.83 7.63 -105.28
CA SER A 589 41.14 7.99 -106.67
C SER A 589 41.10 6.70 -107.49
N VAL A 590 40.02 6.51 -108.26
CA VAL A 590 39.94 5.47 -109.28
C VAL A 590 40.83 5.92 -110.44
N GLY A 591 42.11 5.57 -110.34
CA GLY A 591 43.01 5.54 -111.49
C GLY A 591 42.51 4.45 -112.45
N ARG A 592 41.91 4.88 -113.56
CA ARG A 592 41.52 4.07 -114.71
C ARG A 592 42.74 3.30 -115.21
N SER A 593 42.84 2.01 -114.91
CA SER A 593 43.87 1.12 -115.45
C SER A 593 43.24 0.27 -116.54
N THR A 594 43.67 0.50 -117.78
CA THR A 594 43.35 -0.33 -118.94
C THR A 594 43.99 -1.71 -118.78
N THR A 595 43.19 -2.72 -119.06
CA THR A 595 43.55 -4.13 -119.02
C THR A 595 44.74 -4.46 -119.93
N ARG A 596 45.81 -5.05 -119.39
CA ARG A 596 46.61 -6.05 -120.11
C ARG A 596 46.68 -7.31 -119.25
N ARG A 597 46.25 -8.41 -119.87
CA ARG A 597 46.05 -9.74 -119.28
C ARG A 597 47.39 -10.45 -119.06
N GLN A 598 47.61 -10.99 -117.86
CA GLN A 598 48.47 -12.17 -117.68
C GLN A 598 47.97 -13.02 -116.49
N LEU A 599 47.93 -14.34 -116.72
CA LEU A 599 47.37 -15.43 -115.91
C LEU A 599 48.22 -15.76 -114.65
N PRO A 600 47.67 -16.52 -113.67
CA PRO A 600 48.17 -16.55 -112.31
C PRO A 600 49.36 -17.51 -112.13
N LYS A 601 50.26 -17.18 -111.20
CA LYS A 601 51.13 -18.17 -110.56
C LYS A 601 50.84 -18.21 -109.06
N THR A 602 50.28 -19.34 -108.64
CA THR A 602 50.23 -19.84 -107.27
C THR A 602 51.63 -20.21 -106.80
N GLY A 603 51.98 -19.87 -105.56
CA GLY A 603 53.26 -20.29 -104.96
C GLY A 603 53.44 -19.83 -103.52
N ILE A 604 53.32 -20.79 -102.61
CA ILE A 604 53.59 -20.74 -101.17
C ILE A 604 55.08 -20.45 -100.93
N ALA A 605 55.43 -19.64 -99.91
CA ALA A 605 56.57 -19.90 -99.01
C ALA A 605 56.67 -18.87 -97.87
N SER A 606 56.75 -19.42 -96.66
CA SER A 606 57.21 -18.85 -95.39
C SER A 606 58.62 -18.26 -95.46
N THR A 607 58.95 -17.26 -94.63
CA THR A 607 59.92 -17.38 -93.50
C THR A 607 60.17 -16.07 -92.75
N LEU A 608 60.53 -16.24 -91.48
CA LEU A 608 60.93 -15.25 -90.48
C LEU A 608 62.17 -14.42 -90.86
N GLY A 609 62.29 -13.23 -90.26
CA GLY A 609 63.52 -12.45 -90.22
C GLY A 609 63.52 -11.49 -89.03
N THR A 610 64.47 -11.71 -88.13
CA THR A 610 64.68 -11.10 -86.82
C THR A 610 65.40 -9.74 -86.83
N SER A 611 65.24 -9.04 -85.71
CA SER A 611 66.29 -8.39 -84.87
C SER A 611 66.78 -6.95 -85.10
N ILE A 612 67.24 -6.41 -83.95
CA ILE A 612 68.17 -5.30 -83.65
C ILE A 612 67.48 -3.96 -83.31
N ALA A 613 67.32 -3.59 -82.02
CA ALA A 613 68.29 -3.12 -81.01
C ALA A 613 68.68 -1.63 -81.16
N GLY A 614 68.67 -0.91 -80.03
CA GLY A 614 69.04 0.50 -79.93
C GLY A 614 69.04 1.00 -78.49
N LEU A 615 70.17 0.81 -77.81
CA LEU A 615 70.56 1.33 -76.50
C LEU A 615 70.62 2.88 -76.45
N GLY A 616 70.51 3.45 -75.24
CA GLY A 616 70.85 4.86 -74.96
C GLY A 616 70.83 5.23 -73.47
N LEU A 617 71.99 5.06 -72.82
CA LEU A 617 72.43 5.39 -71.44
C LEU A 617 72.25 6.90 -71.06
N VAL A 618 71.76 7.22 -69.84
CA VAL A 618 72.45 7.63 -68.57
C VAL A 618 72.77 9.12 -68.42
N LEU A 619 72.40 9.66 -67.25
CA LEU A 619 73.14 10.49 -66.25
C LEU A 619 72.07 10.93 -65.23
N GLY A 620 72.13 10.71 -63.91
CA GLY A 620 73.24 10.82 -62.97
C GLY A 620 73.00 12.08 -62.12
N GLY A 621 72.57 11.95 -60.86
CA GLY A 621 72.35 13.10 -59.98
C GLY A 621 71.88 12.74 -58.56
N ILE A 622 72.85 12.57 -57.66
CA ILE A 622 72.71 12.39 -56.21
C ILE A 622 72.43 13.76 -55.56
N SER A 623 71.51 13.84 -54.59
CA SER A 623 71.69 14.72 -53.43
C SER A 623 70.80 14.33 -52.24
N GLN A 624 71.44 14.13 -51.09
CA GLN A 624 70.88 14.02 -49.75
C GLN A 624 70.58 15.42 -49.20
N PHE A 625 69.49 15.61 -48.43
CA PHE A 625 69.51 16.58 -47.32
C PHE A 625 68.46 16.27 -46.23
N LYS A 626 69.01 15.95 -45.06
CA LYS A 626 68.61 16.12 -43.64
C LYS A 626 67.18 16.54 -43.24
N LYS A 627 66.68 15.79 -42.24
CA LYS A 627 65.85 16.20 -41.09
C LYS A 627 66.28 17.54 -40.47
N LYS A 628 65.31 18.33 -40.01
CA LYS A 628 65.39 18.98 -38.69
C LYS A 628 63.98 19.25 -38.14
N ASP A 629 63.82 18.87 -36.88
CA ASP A 629 62.75 19.26 -35.97
C ASP A 629 62.84 20.77 -35.67
N ASP A 630 61.69 21.44 -35.64
CA ASP A 630 61.19 22.35 -34.59
C ASP A 630 59.70 22.64 -34.85
#